data_AF-A0A9X6ACQ8-F1
#
_entry.id   AF-A0A9X6ACQ8-F1
#
_cell.length_a   1.000
_cell.length_b   1.000
_cell.length_c   1.000
_cell.angle_alpha   90.00
_cell.angle_beta   90.00
_cell.angle_gamma   90.00
#
_symmetry.space_group_name_H-M   'P 1'
#
loop_
_entity.id
_entity.type
_entity.pdbx_description
1 polymer ?
#
loop_
_entity_poly.entity_id
_entity_poly.type
_entity_poly.pdbx_seq_one_letter_code
_entity_poly.pdbx_strand_id
1 'polypeptide(L)' 'MARTTSPTSIHPSDQEPRYARIAAQLLGELRDGTVPPGERLPGERELATRFGVSRETVRQA' A
#
# COMPACT_ATOMS: atom_id res chain seq x y z
N MET A 1 -30.97 18.97 27.16
CA MET A 1 -29.77 18.11 27.04
C MET A 1 -29.99 17.15 25.87
N ALA A 2 -29.44 17.43 24.68
CA ALA A 2 -29.48 16.50 23.54
C ALA A 2 -28.05 16.38 22.99
N ARG A 3 -27.48 15.19 23.06
CA ARG A 3 -26.09 14.91 22.65
C ARG A 3 -26.06 14.82 21.13
N THR A 4 -25.32 15.72 20.49
CA THR A 4 -25.02 15.71 19.07
C THR A 4 -24.05 14.56 18.77
N THR A 5 -24.50 13.51 18.11
CA THR A 5 -23.59 12.54 17.46
C THR A 5 -23.67 12.74 15.96
N SER A 6 -22.75 13.56 15.44
CA SER A 6 -22.50 13.70 14.00
C SER A 6 -21.99 12.36 13.45
N PRO A 7 -22.51 11.85 12.33
CA PRO A 7 -21.92 10.68 11.69
C PRO A 7 -20.53 11.06 11.17
N THR A 8 -19.50 10.37 11.65
CA THR A 8 -18.13 10.45 11.13
C THR A 8 -18.15 10.20 9.63
N SER A 9 -17.93 11.25 8.84
CA SER A 9 -17.69 11.16 7.41
C SER A 9 -16.32 10.51 7.21
N ILE A 10 -16.30 9.21 6.91
CA ILE A 10 -15.10 8.48 6.51
C ILE A 10 -14.79 8.93 5.09
N HIS A 11 -13.88 9.90 4.92
CA HIS A 11 -13.41 10.25 3.59
C HIS A 11 -12.55 9.09 3.08
N PRO A 12 -12.75 8.60 1.84
CA PRO A 12 -11.98 7.49 1.28
C PRO A 12 -10.46 7.76 1.19
N SER A 13 -10.05 9.01 1.35
CA SER A 13 -8.66 9.46 1.45
C SER A 13 -8.00 9.19 2.81
N ASP A 14 -8.78 9.08 3.91
CA ASP A 14 -8.25 8.87 5.26
C ASP A 14 -7.89 7.41 5.56
N GLN A 15 -8.43 6.47 4.77
CA GLN A 15 -8.12 5.04 4.84
C GLN A 15 -7.62 4.52 3.50
N GLU A 16 -6.59 5.17 2.96
CA GLU A 16 -5.90 4.63 1.79
C GLU A 16 -5.42 3.21 2.12
N PRO A 17 -5.84 2.20 1.34
CA PRO A 17 -5.55 0.83 1.67
C PRO A 17 -4.05 0.58 1.74
N ARG A 18 -3.58 -0.25 2.70
CA ARG A 18 -2.16 -0.58 2.82
C ARG A 18 -1.56 -1.11 1.51
N TYR A 19 -2.33 -1.87 0.73
CA TYR A 19 -1.90 -2.35 -0.58
C TYR A 19 -1.67 -1.20 -1.57
N ALA A 20 -2.52 -0.18 -1.58
CA ALA A 20 -2.43 0.95 -2.50
C ALA A 20 -1.18 1.80 -2.22
N ARG A 21 -0.82 1.98 -0.95
CA ARG A 21 0.43 2.64 -0.55
C ARG A 21 1.66 1.86 -1.00
N ILE A 22 1.63 0.53 -0.85
CA ILE A 22 2.71 -0.36 -1.30
C ILE A 22 2.83 -0.33 -2.82
N ALA A 23 1.72 -0.36 -3.54
CA ALA A 23 1.67 -0.25 -5.00
C ALA A 23 2.32 1.06 -5.48
N ALA A 24 1.93 2.19 -4.88
CA ALA A 24 2.48 3.49 -5.20
C ALA A 24 3.99 3.56 -4.92
N GLN A 25 4.44 2.98 -3.81
CA GLN A 25 5.86 2.92 -3.46
C GLN A 25 6.65 2.02 -4.41
N LEU A 26 6.13 0.85 -4.78
CA LEU A 26 6.74 -0.05 -5.78
C LEU A 26 6.84 0.63 -7.15
N LEU A 27 5.78 1.32 -7.57
CA LEU A 27 5.79 2.11 -8.81
C LEU A 27 6.83 3.24 -8.75
N GLY A 28 7.01 3.87 -7.58
CA GLY A 28 8.08 4.84 -7.35
C GLY A 28 9.46 4.22 -7.54
N GLU A 29 9.72 3.06 -6.91
CA GLU A 29 11.00 2.37 -7.02
C GLU A 29 11.31 1.89 -8.45
N LEU A 30 10.29 1.45 -9.19
CA LEU A 30 10.40 1.11 -10.60
C LEU A 30 10.74 2.34 -11.46
N ARG A 31 10.17 3.51 -11.14
CA ARG A 31 10.43 4.78 -11.83
C ARG A 31 11.80 5.36 -11.51
N ASP A 32 12.24 5.25 -10.25
CA ASP A 32 13.57 5.66 -9.80
C ASP A 32 14.69 4.74 -10.30
N GLY A 33 14.33 3.61 -10.94
CA GLY A 33 15.31 2.66 -11.47
C GLY A 33 16.00 1.83 -10.39
N THR A 34 15.41 1.75 -9.18
CA THR A 34 15.87 0.83 -8.14
C THR A 34 15.73 -0.62 -8.61
N VAL A 35 14.70 -0.89 -9.42
CA VAL A 35 14.55 -2.15 -10.15
C VAL A 35 14.72 -1.85 -11.64
N PRO A 36 15.80 -2.34 -12.28
CA PRO A 36 16.02 -2.17 -13.71
C PRO A 36 14.87 -2.75 -14.53
N PRO A 37 14.45 -2.09 -15.61
CA PRO A 37 13.47 -2.64 -16.52
C PRO A 37 14.00 -3.95 -17.12
N GLY A 38 13.26 -5.04 -16.90
CA GLY A 38 13.63 -6.39 -17.34
C GLY A 38 14.26 -7.26 -16.25
N GLU A 39 14.59 -6.69 -15.09
CA GLU A 39 14.97 -7.47 -13.91
C GLU A 39 13.72 -7.97 -13.17
N ARG A 40 13.83 -9.12 -12.50
CA ARG A 40 12.71 -9.66 -11.74
C ARG A 40 12.52 -8.85 -10.47
N LEU A 41 11.28 -8.46 -10.22
CA LEU A 41 10.88 -7.90 -8.92
C LEU A 41 11.23 -8.88 -7.78
N PRO A 42 11.55 -8.37 -6.57
CA PRO A 42 11.69 -9.19 -5.39
C PRO A 42 10.44 -10.04 -5.19
N GLY A 43 10.60 -11.28 -4.73
CA GLY A 43 9.45 -12.17 -4.54
C GLY A 43 8.45 -11.61 -3.52
N GLU A 44 7.18 -12.03 -3.59
CA GLU A 44 6.11 -11.57 -2.68
C GLU A 44 6.48 -11.70 -1.20
N ARG A 45 7.27 -12.73 -0.85
CA ARG A 45 7.82 -12.95 0.51
C ARG A 45 8.70 -11.82 0.98
N GLU A 46 9.57 -11.39 0.10
CA GLU A 46 10.61 -10.41 0.38
C GLU A 46 10.00 -9.03 0.47
N LEU A 47 9.10 -8.71 -0.44
CA LEU A 47 8.26 -7.51 -0.38
C LEU A 47 7.42 -7.49 0.90
N ALA A 48 6.79 -8.60 1.27
CA ALA A 48 5.99 -8.70 2.51
C ALA A 48 6.84 -8.44 3.76
N THR A 49 8.06 -8.98 3.80
CA THR A 49 9.00 -8.77 4.89
C THR A 49 9.48 -7.31 4.94
N ARG A 50 9.81 -6.73 3.78
CA ARG A 50 10.28 -5.35 3.63
C ARG A 50 9.23 -4.32 4.05
N PHE A 51 7.97 -4.53 3.64
CA PHE A 51 6.86 -3.64 3.95
C PHE A 51 6.13 -3.98 5.26
N GLY A 52 6.51 -5.07 5.93
CA GLY A 52 5.88 -5.51 7.18
C GLY A 52 4.40 -5.86 7.01
N VAL A 53 4.00 -6.38 5.85
CA VAL A 53 2.61 -6.75 5.54
C VAL A 53 2.43 -8.22 5.22
N SER A 54 1.19 -8.68 5.21
CA SER A 54 0.86 -10.03 4.73
C SER A 54 1.12 -10.16 3.23
N ARG A 55 1.46 -11.37 2.78
CA ARG A 55 1.65 -11.66 1.35
C ARG A 55 0.44 -11.34 0.49
N GLU A 56 -0.77 -11.55 1.02
CA GLU A 56 -2.00 -11.17 0.32
C GLU A 56 -2.06 -9.66 0.06
N THR A 57 -1.57 -8.83 0.98
CA THR A 57 -1.52 -7.38 0.80
C THR A 57 -0.53 -6.99 -0.30
N VAL A 58 0.60 -7.70 -0.41
CA VAL A 58 1.57 -7.51 -1.50
C VAL A 58 1.00 -8.00 -2.83
N ARG A 59 0.32 -9.15 -2.85
CA ARG A 59 -0.30 -9.70 -4.07
C ARG A 59 -1.40 -8.79 -4.62
N GLN A 60 -2.06 -8.03 -3.75
CA GLN A 60 -3.12 -7.09 -4.13
C GLN A 60 -2.58 -5.70 -4.54
N ALA A 61 -1.31 -5.42 -4.26
CA ALA A 61 -0.64 -4.17 -4.63
C ALA A 61 -0.23 -4.17 -6.11
#